data_AF-A0A0C9U3B6-F1
#
_entry.id   AF-A0A0C9U3B6-F1
#
_cell.length_a   1.000
_cell.length_b   1.000
_cell.length_c   1.000
_cell.angle_alpha   90.00
_cell.angle_beta   90.00
_cell.angle_gamma   90.00
#
_symmetry.space_group_name_H-M   'P 1'
#
loop_
_entity.id
_entity.type
_entity.pdbx_description
1 polymer ?
#
loop_
_entity_poly.entity_id
_entity_poly.type
_entity_poly.pdbx_seq_one_letter_code
_entity_poly.pdbx_strand_id
1 'polypeptide(L)'
;FCNVLLLTGERSGGFCCGKRGKYANVVNALPPLPPEFDWLAGQHNISFLSRKLNLLFSFAAMETTDEFPVLTGPLGFVAIQGRVCHR
;
A
#
# COMPACT_ATOMS: atom_id res chain seq x y z
N PHE A 1 -9.79 -5.51 -8.16
CA PHE A 1 -9.68 -6.93 -7.78
C PHE A 1 -8.65 -7.56 -8.71
N CYS A 2 -7.67 -8.26 -8.16
CA CYS A 2 -6.47 -8.70 -8.89
C CYS A 2 -6.32 -10.22 -8.96
N ASN A 3 -7.31 -10.99 -8.50
CA ASN A 3 -7.18 -12.43 -8.25
C ASN A 3 -5.97 -12.80 -7.36
N VAL A 4 -5.54 -11.88 -6.51
CA VAL A 4 -4.48 -12.11 -5.52
C VAL A 4 -5.13 -12.36 -4.17
N LEU A 5 -4.76 -13.48 -3.54
CA LEU A 5 -5.38 -14.02 -2.32
C LEU A 5 -5.44 -13.00 -1.17
N LEU A 6 -4.36 -12.23 -0.97
CA LEU A 6 -4.28 -11.23 0.11
C LEU A 6 -4.95 -9.90 -0.23
N LEU A 7 -5.31 -9.64 -1.50
CA LEU A 7 -5.89 -8.37 -1.95
C LEU A 7 -7.42 -8.43 -2.12
N THR A 8 -8.08 -9.42 -1.54
CA THR A 8 -9.51 -9.74 -1.74
C THR A 8 -10.46 -8.63 -1.27
N GLY A 9 -10.07 -7.86 -0.24
CA GLY A 9 -10.83 -6.71 0.30
C GLY A 9 -10.63 -5.39 -0.46
N GLU A 10 -9.61 -5.26 -1.31
CA GLU A 10 -9.25 -4.00 -1.98
C GLU A 10 -9.94 -3.84 -3.35
N ARG A 11 -11.27 -4.01 -3.36
CA ARG A 11 -12.06 -4.06 -4.61
C ARG A 11 -12.21 -2.70 -5.29
N SER A 12 -12.33 -1.63 -4.50
CA SER A 12 -12.65 -0.28 -4.98
C SER A 12 -11.41 0.60 -5.22
N GLY A 13 -10.28 0.30 -4.54
CA GLY A 13 -9.14 1.20 -4.40
C GLY A 13 -8.03 1.06 -5.43
N GLY A 14 -8.04 0.02 -6.28
CA GLY A 14 -7.13 -0.09 -7.42
C GLY A 14 -5.63 -0.16 -7.14
N PHE A 15 -5.24 -0.41 -5.89
CA PHE A 15 -3.86 -0.39 -5.40
C PHE A 15 -2.90 -1.26 -6.21
N CYS A 16 -3.35 -2.40 -6.75
CA CYS A 16 -2.50 -3.32 -7.51
C CYS A 16 -2.87 -3.42 -9.01
N CYS A 17 -4.15 -3.42 -9.38
CA CYS A 17 -4.58 -3.61 -10.78
C CYS A 17 -5.60 -2.57 -11.24
N GLY A 18 -5.54 -1.36 -10.67
CA GLY A 18 -6.45 -0.27 -11.02
C GLY A 18 -7.89 -0.48 -10.55
N LYS A 19 -8.71 0.56 -10.73
CA LYS A 19 -10.12 0.58 -10.27
C LYS A 19 -10.85 -0.66 -10.77
N ARG A 20 -11.52 -1.36 -9.85
CA ARG A 20 -12.27 -2.59 -10.11
C ARG A 20 -11.48 -3.69 -10.84
N GLY A 21 -10.14 -3.68 -10.79
CA GLY A 21 -9.32 -4.68 -11.47
C GLY A 21 -9.13 -4.45 -12.97
N LYS A 22 -9.25 -3.21 -13.45
CA LYS A 22 -9.06 -2.83 -14.86
C LYS A 22 -7.84 -3.48 -15.53
N TYR A 23 -6.75 -3.67 -14.78
CA TYR A 23 -5.49 -4.22 -15.28
C TYR A 23 -5.21 -5.65 -14.81
N ALA A 24 -6.18 -6.36 -14.23
CA ALA A 24 -5.96 -7.70 -13.68
C ALA A 24 -5.50 -8.71 -14.74
N ASN A 25 -5.89 -8.51 -16.01
CA ASN A 25 -5.55 -9.42 -17.12
C ASN A 25 -4.18 -9.15 -17.75
N VAL A 26 -3.55 -8.01 -17.43
CA VAL A 26 -2.23 -7.62 -17.97
C VAL A 26 -1.12 -7.73 -16.93
N VAL A 27 -1.46 -8.00 -15.68
CA VAL A 27 -0.51 -8.24 -14.60
C VAL A 27 -0.34 -9.76 -14.47
N ASN A 28 0.91 -10.23 -14.49
CA ASN A 28 1.22 -11.63 -14.27
C ASN A 28 0.76 -12.06 -12.87
N ALA A 29 0.26 -13.29 -12.76
CA ALA A 29 -0.10 -13.85 -11.48
C ALA A 29 1.13 -13.89 -10.56
N LEU A 30 0.92 -13.54 -9.29
CA LEU A 30 1.95 -13.72 -8.28
C LEU A 30 2.19 -15.22 -8.05
N PRO A 31 3.42 -15.62 -7.67
CA PRO A 31 3.67 -16.98 -7.21
C PRO A 31 2.75 -17.32 -6.03
N PRO A 32 2.42 -18.61 -5.84
CA PRO A 32 1.63 -19.03 -4.70
C PRO A 32 2.31 -18.62 -3.39
N LEU A 33 1.48 -18.31 -2.39
CA LEU A 33 1.98 -18.03 -1.04
C LEU A 33 2.61 -19.29 -0.45
N PRO A 34 3.70 -19.15 0.32
CA PRO A 34 4.20 -20.25 1.13
C PRO A 34 3.09 -20.77 2.06
N PRO A 35 2.99 -22.10 2.28
CA PRO A 35 1.91 -22.70 3.07
C PRO A 35 1.76 -22.11 4.48
N GLU A 36 2.88 -21.65 5.06
CA GLU A 36 2.91 -21.05 6.40
C GLU A 36 2.13 -19.73 6.48
N PHE A 37 1.84 -19.11 5.33
CA PHE A 37 1.12 -17.84 5.23
C PHE A 37 -0.32 -18.00 4.72
N ASP A 38 -0.78 -19.22 4.43
CA ASP A 38 -2.15 -19.44 3.92
C ASP A 38 -3.23 -18.94 4.88
N TRP A 39 -2.96 -18.95 6.19
CA TRP A 39 -3.90 -18.41 7.18
C TRP A 39 -4.19 -16.92 7.01
N LEU A 40 -3.27 -16.15 6.42
CA LEU A 40 -3.46 -14.73 6.11
C LEU A 40 -4.55 -14.52 5.05
N ALA A 41 -4.78 -15.50 4.18
CA ALA A 41 -5.85 -15.47 3.18
C ALA A 41 -7.25 -15.36 3.80
N GLY A 42 -7.44 -15.93 4.99
CA GLY A 42 -8.70 -15.85 5.73
C GLY A 42 -8.97 -14.48 6.36
N GLN A 43 -7.98 -13.59 6.40
CA GLN A 43 -8.06 -12.30 7.07
C GLN A 43 -8.52 -11.21 6.08
N HIS A 44 -9.83 -10.95 6.00
CA HIS A 44 -10.42 -10.05 4.99
C HIS A 44 -9.82 -8.62 4.91
N ASN A 45 -9.27 -8.11 6.02
CA ASN A 45 -8.72 -6.76 6.10
C ASN A 45 -7.19 -6.69 6.01
N ILE A 46 -6.50 -7.83 5.82
CA ILE A 46 -5.04 -7.90 5.96
C ILE A 46 -4.31 -6.95 5.00
N SER A 47 -4.71 -6.88 3.73
CA SER A 47 -4.06 -5.99 2.77
C SER A 47 -4.28 -4.52 3.09
N PHE A 48 -5.47 -4.14 3.56
CA PHE A 48 -5.77 -2.77 3.93
C PHE A 48 -4.92 -2.32 5.14
N LEU A 49 -4.82 -3.17 6.17
CA LEU A 49 -4.02 -2.92 7.36
C LEU A 49 -2.52 -2.92 7.05
N SER A 50 -2.05 -3.91 6.28
CA SER A 50 -0.66 -4.01 5.84
C SER A 50 -0.24 -2.78 5.06
N ARG A 51 -1.09 -2.26 4.16
CA ARG A 51 -0.77 -1.02 3.43
C ARG A 51 -0.57 0.17 4.36
N LYS A 52 -1.43 0.35 5.37
CA LYS A 52 -1.26 1.45 6.34
C LYS A 52 0.07 1.34 7.09
N LEU A 53 0.41 0.13 7.55
CA LEU A 53 1.68 -0.12 8.21
C LEU A 53 2.86 0.13 7.27
N ASN A 54 2.82 -0.39 6.04
CA ASN A 54 3.86 -0.16 5.04
C ASN A 54 4.04 1.33 4.74
N LEU A 55 2.96 2.09 4.60
CA LEU A 55 3.05 3.55 4.41
C LEU A 55 3.69 4.25 5.60
N LEU A 56 3.33 3.85 6.83
CA LEU A 56 3.93 4.41 8.05
C LEU A 56 5.41 4.06 8.16
N PHE A 57 5.78 2.81 7.87
CA PHE A 57 7.17 2.36 7.87
C PHE A 57 7.99 3.03 6.78
N SER A 58 7.47 3.10 5.54
CA SER A 58 8.12 3.84 4.45
C SER A 58 8.27 5.31 4.83
N PHE A 59 7.27 5.91 5.46
CA PHE A 59 7.36 7.26 5.96
C PHE A 59 8.46 7.42 7.02
N ALA A 60 8.49 6.57 8.04
CA ALA A 60 9.50 6.61 9.09
C ALA A 60 10.92 6.35 8.54
N ALA A 61 11.03 5.43 7.57
CA ALA A 61 12.29 5.09 6.91
C ALA A 61 12.83 6.20 5.99
N MET A 62 12.03 7.21 5.65
CA MET A 62 12.52 8.40 4.93
C MET A 62 13.43 9.29 5.80
N GLU A 63 13.66 8.94 7.08
CA GLU A 63 14.56 9.63 8.01
C GLU A 63 14.47 11.16 7.88
N THR A 64 13.26 11.70 8.06
CA THR A 64 13.03 13.13 7.93
C THR A 64 13.75 13.86 9.06
N THR A 65 14.80 14.62 8.74
CA THR A 65 15.54 15.44 9.72
C THR A 65 14.86 16.78 10.01
N ASP A 66 13.81 17.13 9.26
CA ASP A 66 13.11 18.41 9.34
C ASP A 66 11.76 18.27 10.05
N GLU A 67 11.27 19.35 10.66
CA GLU A 67 9.98 19.34 11.35
C GLU A 67 8.82 19.06 10.39
N PHE A 68 7.81 18.32 10.86
CA PHE A 68 6.60 18.13 10.08
C PHE A 68 5.90 19.47 9.83
N PRO A 69 5.51 19.80 8.59
CA PRO A 69 4.82 21.03 8.31
C PRO A 69 3.44 21.06 9.00
N VAL A 70 3.14 22.16 9.68
CA VAL A 70 1.79 22.41 10.21
C VAL A 70 0.90 22.82 9.03
N LEU A 71 0.02 21.91 8.61
CA LEU A 71 -0.88 22.15 7.49
C LEU A 71 -2.12 22.90 7.97
N THR A 72 -2.27 24.15 7.56
CA THR A 72 -3.42 25.00 7.86
C THR A 72 -4.55 24.90 6.81
N GLY A 73 -4.40 24.04 5.80
CA GLY A 73 -5.34 23.84 4.69
C GLY A 73 -6.05 22.48 4.66
N PRO A 74 -6.87 22.20 3.62
CA PRO A 74 -7.59 20.94 3.49
C PRO A 74 -6.64 19.74 3.45
N LEU A 75 -6.77 18.83 4.41
CA LEU A 75 -5.89 17.65 4.61
C LEU A 75 -5.93 16.60 3.48
N GLY A 76 -6.75 16.80 2.45
CA GLY A 76 -6.95 15.85 1.35
C GLY A 76 -5.81 15.79 0.33
N PHE A 77 -4.91 16.79 0.32
CA PHE A 77 -3.85 16.92 -0.68
C PHE A 77 -2.52 17.30 -0.03
N VAL A 78 -1.87 16.35 0.62
CA VAL A 78 -0.53 16.54 1.18
C VAL A 78 0.47 15.82 0.28
N ALA A 79 1.33 16.59 -0.38
CA ALA A 79 2.51 16.10 -1.08
C ALA A 79 3.73 16.50 -0.26
N ILE A 80 4.39 15.53 0.37
CA ILE A 80 5.65 15.76 1.08
C ILE A 80 6.77 15.58 0.06
N GLN A 81 7.42 16.69 -0.33
CA GLN A 81 8.56 16.67 -1.24
C GLN A 81 9.85 16.56 -0.41
N GLY A 82 10.34 15.34 -0.23
CA GLY A 82 11.66 15.09 0.38
C GLY A 82 12.78 15.15 -0.67
N ARG A 83 13.96 15.65 -0.29
CA ARG A 83 15.21 15.42 -1.04
C ARG A 83 15.96 14.29 -0.34
N VAL A 84 16.24 13.21 -1.07
CA VAL A 84 17.12 12.14 -0.58
C VAL A 84 18.55 12.65 -0.66
N CYS A 85 19.10 13.09 0.46
CA CYS A 85 20.52 13.39 0.56
C CYS A 85 21.26 12.07 0.84
N HIS A 86 21.93 11.51 -0.17
CA HIS A 86 22.88 10.43 0.04
C HIS A 86 24.04 10.94 0.91
N ARG A 87 24.41 10.16 1.92
CA ARG A 87 25.57 10.40 2.78
C ARG A 87 26.77 9.60 2.29
#